data_AF-A0A7K5WDI2-F1
#
_entry.id   AF-A0A7K5WDI2-F1
#
_cell.length_a   1.000
_cell.length_b   1.000
_cell.length_c   1.000
_cell.angle_alpha   90.00
_cell.angle_beta   90.00
_cell.angle_gamma   90.00
#
_symmetry.space_group_name_H-M   'P 1'
#
loop_
_entity.id
_entity.type
_entity.pdbx_description
1 polymer ?
#
loop_
_entity_poly.entity_id
_entity_poly.type
_entity_poly.pdbx_seq_one_letter_code
_entity_poly.pdbx_strand_id
1 'polypeptide(L)'
;EMLLVTSNPYDYGYVSQGEVTVASIDDAEELLATDSAFDVLGFTPEEKAGVYKLTGAIMHFGNMKFKQKQREEQAEPDGTEDADKSAYLMGLNSADLLKGLCHPRVKVGNEYVTKGQSVQQVYYSIGALAKAVYEKMFNWMVVRINNSLDTKQPRQYFIGVLDIAGFEIFDFNSFEQLCINFTNEKLQQFFNHHMFVLEQEEYKKEGIEWEFIDFGMDLQACIDLIEKPMGIMSILEEECMFPKASDMTFKAKLYDNHLGKSANFGKPRNVKGKAEAHFSLTHYAGTVDYNILGWLEKNKDPLNETVVGLYQKSALKLLAHLFSN
;
A
#
# COMPACT_ATOMS: atom_id res chain seq x y z
N GLU A 1 13.11 -19.32 -18.48
CA GLU A 1 11.98 -20.29 -18.53
C GLU A 1 11.20 -20.40 -17.22
N MET A 2 11.84 -20.36 -16.03
CA MET A 2 11.18 -20.57 -14.73
C MET A 2 9.92 -19.73 -14.45
N LEU A 3 9.87 -18.47 -14.90
CA LEU A 3 8.80 -17.51 -14.58
C LEU A 3 7.79 -17.30 -15.71
N LEU A 4 7.99 -17.95 -16.86
CA LEU A 4 7.14 -17.77 -18.05
C LEU A 4 7.02 -16.30 -18.50
N VAL A 5 8.05 -15.48 -18.22
CA VAL A 5 8.11 -14.07 -18.60
C VAL A 5 8.95 -13.83 -19.86
N THR A 6 8.64 -12.75 -20.59
CA THR A 6 9.46 -12.21 -21.67
C THR A 6 10.43 -11.16 -21.11
N SER A 7 11.37 -10.70 -21.94
CA SER A 7 12.29 -9.61 -21.58
C SER A 7 11.72 -8.21 -21.88
N ASN A 8 10.52 -8.13 -22.49
CA ASN A 8 9.91 -6.85 -22.84
C ASN A 8 8.98 -6.40 -21.71
N PRO A 9 9.30 -5.35 -20.93
CA PRO A 9 8.46 -4.91 -19.82
C PRO A 9 7.07 -4.45 -20.27
N TYR A 10 6.94 -3.95 -21.51
CA TYR A 10 5.65 -3.53 -22.09
C TYR A 10 4.67 -4.68 -22.35
N ASP A 11 5.12 -5.93 -22.22
CA ASP A 11 4.22 -7.08 -22.22
C ASP A 11 3.43 -7.18 -20.91
N TYR A 12 3.76 -6.39 -19.87
CA TYR A 12 3.20 -6.49 -18.52
C TYR A 12 2.60 -5.18 -18.02
N GLY A 13 1.26 -5.10 -18.00
CA GLY A 13 0.53 -3.88 -17.72
C GLY A 13 0.89 -3.20 -16.39
N TYR A 14 1.17 -3.96 -15.32
CA TYR A 14 1.45 -3.38 -14.00
C TYR A 14 2.82 -2.70 -13.88
N VAL A 15 3.82 -3.11 -14.66
CA VAL A 15 5.20 -2.63 -14.50
C VAL A 15 5.64 -1.70 -15.64
N SER A 16 4.74 -1.36 -16.56
CA SER A 16 5.05 -0.56 -17.76
C SER A 16 4.20 0.70 -17.92
N GLN A 17 3.63 1.22 -16.84
CA GLN A 17 2.82 2.46 -16.87
C GLN A 17 3.67 3.74 -16.85
N GLY A 18 4.99 3.62 -16.64
CA GLY A 18 5.93 4.73 -16.59
C GLY A 18 7.25 4.39 -17.27
N GLU A 19 8.34 4.94 -16.74
CA GLU A 19 9.69 4.62 -17.19
C GLU A 19 10.07 3.18 -16.81
N VAL A 20 10.54 2.42 -17.79
CA VAL A 20 10.93 1.00 -17.60
C VAL A 20 12.44 0.80 -17.52
N THR A 21 13.21 1.88 -17.63
CA THR A 21 14.67 1.88 -17.54
C THR A 21 15.16 3.11 -16.82
N VAL A 22 16.23 2.97 -16.03
CA VAL A 22 16.92 4.09 -15.37
C VAL A 22 18.36 4.13 -15.86
N ALA A 23 18.78 5.25 -16.45
CA ALA A 23 20.06 5.34 -17.18
C ALA A 23 21.32 5.01 -16.35
N SER A 24 21.23 5.10 -15.02
CA SER A 24 22.33 4.84 -14.09
C SER A 24 22.30 3.46 -13.44
N ILE A 25 21.36 2.59 -13.81
CA ILE A 25 21.12 1.29 -13.16
C ILE A 25 21.24 0.18 -14.21
N ASP A 26 21.96 -0.89 -13.86
CA ASP A 26 22.00 -2.14 -14.63
C ASP A 26 21.16 -3.21 -13.91
N ASP A 27 19.92 -3.40 -14.37
CA ASP A 27 18.98 -4.34 -13.75
C ASP A 27 19.49 -5.80 -13.79
N ALA A 28 20.35 -6.15 -14.75
CA ALA A 28 20.91 -7.50 -14.83
C ALA A 28 21.98 -7.73 -13.76
N GLU A 29 22.83 -6.74 -13.49
CA GLU A 29 23.79 -6.79 -12.39
C GLU A 29 23.09 -6.78 -11.03
N GLU A 30 22.10 -5.90 -10.84
CA GLU A 30 21.32 -5.79 -9.61
C GLU A 30 20.55 -7.08 -9.28
N LEU A 31 20.05 -7.80 -10.29
CA LEU A 31 19.41 -9.11 -10.09
C LEU A 31 20.40 -10.14 -9.53
N LEU A 32 21.63 -10.19 -10.05
CA LEU A 32 22.67 -11.12 -9.58
C LEU A 32 23.14 -10.78 -8.17
N ALA A 33 23.28 -9.49 -7.87
CA ALA A 33 23.61 -9.01 -6.54
C ALA A 33 22.51 -9.39 -5.53
N THR A 34 21.24 -9.18 -5.90
CA THR A 34 20.08 -9.53 -5.07
C THR A 34 19.96 -11.05 -4.86
N ASP A 35 20.16 -11.85 -5.91
CA ASP A 35 20.14 -13.32 -5.81
C ASP A 35 21.23 -13.83 -4.85
N SER A 36 22.43 -13.24 -4.93
CA SER A 36 23.54 -13.56 -4.02
C SER A 36 23.24 -13.13 -2.57
N ALA A 37 22.54 -12.01 -2.37
CA ALA A 37 22.17 -11.54 -1.04
C ALA A 37 21.21 -12.51 -0.33
N PHE A 38 20.28 -13.14 -1.06
CA PHE A 38 19.42 -14.19 -0.50
C PHE A 38 20.24 -15.36 0.07
N ASP A 39 21.29 -15.78 -0.65
CA ASP A 39 22.15 -16.88 -0.23
C ASP A 39 22.95 -16.51 1.03
N VAL A 40 23.48 -15.27 1.11
CA VAL A 40 24.17 -14.74 2.30
C VAL A 40 23.25 -14.69 3.52
N LEU A 41 21.99 -14.29 3.32
CA LEU A 41 20.98 -14.21 4.37
C LEU A 41 20.38 -15.58 4.74
N GLY A 42 20.81 -16.66 4.09
CA GLY A 42 20.41 -18.03 4.43
C GLY A 42 19.01 -18.41 3.97
N PHE A 43 18.49 -17.77 2.92
CA PHE A 43 17.26 -18.22 2.27
C PHE A 43 17.51 -19.56 1.59
N THR A 44 16.54 -20.47 1.69
CA THR A 44 16.64 -21.74 0.96
C THR A 44 16.38 -21.54 -0.54
N PRO A 45 16.89 -22.41 -1.42
CA PRO A 45 16.58 -22.34 -2.86
C PRO A 45 15.07 -22.37 -3.15
N GLU A 46 14.30 -23.08 -2.31
CA GLU A 46 12.85 -23.21 -2.41
C GLU A 46 12.13 -21.90 -2.06
N GLU A 47 12.59 -21.20 -1.02
CA GLU A 47 12.10 -19.88 -0.63
C GLU A 47 12.41 -18.83 -1.69
N LYS A 48 13.66 -18.79 -2.16
CA LYS A 48 14.12 -17.88 -3.23
C LYS A 48 13.30 -18.09 -4.51
N ALA A 49 13.13 -19.34 -4.93
CA ALA A 49 12.26 -19.68 -6.06
C ALA A 49 10.80 -19.30 -5.82
N GLY A 50 10.31 -19.42 -4.59
CA GLY A 50 8.98 -18.98 -4.20
C GLY A 50 8.78 -17.48 -4.38
N VAL A 51 9.73 -16.66 -3.93
CA VAL A 51 9.71 -15.19 -4.10
C VAL A 51 9.66 -14.85 -5.59
N TYR A 52 10.59 -15.39 -6.40
CA TYR A 52 10.59 -15.12 -7.84
C TYR A 52 9.30 -15.56 -8.54
N LYS A 53 8.76 -16.73 -8.19
CA LYS A 53 7.49 -17.22 -8.75
C LYS A 53 6.32 -16.29 -8.41
N LEU A 54 6.22 -15.82 -7.17
CA LEU A 54 5.16 -14.89 -6.77
C LEU A 54 5.29 -13.54 -7.47
N THR A 55 6.51 -12.98 -7.57
CA THR A 55 6.76 -11.74 -8.32
C THR A 55 6.36 -11.88 -9.79
N GLY A 56 6.77 -12.97 -10.46
CA GLY A 56 6.36 -13.24 -11.84
C GLY A 56 4.85 -13.45 -11.99
N ALA A 57 4.21 -14.12 -11.03
CA ALA A 57 2.77 -14.33 -11.04
C ALA A 57 1.98 -13.00 -10.94
N ILE A 58 2.45 -12.05 -10.12
CA ILE A 58 1.87 -10.70 -10.04
C ILE A 58 1.94 -9.96 -11.38
N MET A 59 3.04 -10.13 -12.14
CA MET A 59 3.13 -9.55 -13.48
C MET A 59 2.07 -10.11 -14.43
N HIS A 60 1.84 -11.42 -14.40
CA HIS A 60 0.78 -12.08 -15.19
C HIS A 60 -0.64 -11.71 -14.72
N PHE A 61 -0.85 -11.47 -13.41
CA PHE A 61 -2.13 -10.95 -12.89
C PHE A 61 -2.55 -9.67 -13.60
N GLY A 62 -1.61 -8.74 -13.80
CA GLY A 62 -1.86 -7.47 -14.50
C GLY A 62 -2.26 -7.60 -15.96
N ASN A 63 -2.09 -8.78 -16.56
CA ASN A 63 -2.39 -9.05 -17.96
C ASN A 63 -3.65 -9.87 -18.19
N MET A 64 -4.25 -10.44 -17.15
CA MET A 64 -5.48 -11.23 -17.29
C MET A 64 -6.57 -10.37 -17.93
N LYS A 65 -7.30 -10.91 -18.90
CA LYS A 65 -8.35 -10.18 -19.62
C LYS A 65 -9.72 -10.76 -19.31
N PHE A 66 -10.67 -9.86 -19.12
CA PHE A 66 -12.06 -10.19 -18.88
C PHE A 66 -12.96 -9.34 -19.77
N LYS A 67 -14.07 -9.93 -20.20
CA LYS A 67 -15.10 -9.27 -20.98
C LYS A 67 -16.46 -9.43 -20.33
N GLN A 68 -17.38 -8.57 -20.71
CA GLN A 68 -18.76 -8.69 -20.28
C GLN A 68 -19.45 -9.83 -21.04
N LYS A 69 -20.11 -10.72 -20.31
CA LYS A 69 -20.90 -11.80 -20.89
C LYS A 69 -22.09 -11.23 -21.67
N GLN A 70 -22.38 -11.80 -22.84
CA GLN A 70 -23.47 -11.31 -23.68
C GLN A 70 -24.82 -11.46 -22.94
N ARG A 71 -25.52 -10.32 -22.76
CA ARG A 71 -26.84 -10.19 -22.08
C ARG A 71 -26.84 -10.25 -20.56
N GLU A 72 -25.67 -10.27 -19.91
CA GLU A 72 -25.53 -10.17 -18.45
C GLU A 72 -24.52 -9.05 -18.10
N GLU A 73 -24.61 -8.47 -16.90
CA GLU A 73 -23.60 -7.50 -16.41
C GLU A 73 -22.39 -8.20 -15.75
N GLN A 74 -22.28 -9.52 -15.92
CA GLN A 74 -21.24 -10.34 -15.31
C GLN A 74 -20.00 -10.46 -16.20
N ALA A 75 -18.84 -10.58 -15.57
CA ALA A 75 -17.57 -10.83 -16.22
C ALA A 75 -17.41 -12.31 -16.59
N GLU A 76 -16.76 -12.56 -17.73
CA GLU A 76 -16.21 -13.86 -18.10
C GLU A 76 -14.76 -13.69 -18.58
N PRO A 77 -13.90 -14.72 -18.43
CA PRO A 77 -12.52 -14.66 -18.92
C PRO A 77 -12.47 -14.43 -20.43
N ASP A 78 -11.60 -13.53 -20.89
CA ASP A 78 -11.33 -13.26 -22.30
C ASP A 78 -9.97 -13.83 -22.71
N GLY A 79 -9.86 -15.15 -22.57
CA GLY A 79 -8.60 -15.89 -22.66
C GLY A 79 -8.14 -16.39 -21.29
N THR A 80 -7.27 -17.38 -21.31
CA THR A 80 -6.76 -18.03 -20.08
C THR A 80 -5.25 -17.99 -19.95
N GLU A 81 -4.52 -17.51 -20.96
CA GLU A 81 -3.06 -17.64 -21.02
C GLU A 81 -2.35 -17.07 -19.79
N ASP A 82 -2.58 -15.81 -19.44
CA ASP A 82 -1.96 -15.18 -18.26
C ASP A 82 -2.49 -15.77 -16.95
N ALA A 83 -3.74 -16.22 -16.94
CA ALA A 83 -4.31 -16.91 -15.79
C ALA A 83 -3.67 -18.29 -15.55
N ASP A 84 -3.39 -19.03 -16.62
CA ASP A 84 -2.73 -20.33 -16.60
C ASP A 84 -1.27 -20.17 -16.13
N LYS A 85 -0.55 -19.18 -16.66
CA LYS A 85 0.82 -18.85 -16.23
C LYS A 85 0.85 -18.47 -14.75
N SER A 86 -0.04 -17.57 -14.32
CA SER A 86 -0.07 -17.15 -12.92
C SER A 86 -0.48 -18.27 -11.98
N ALA A 87 -1.51 -19.05 -12.32
CA ALA A 87 -1.95 -20.18 -11.52
C ALA A 87 -0.85 -21.23 -11.40
N TYR A 88 -0.12 -21.52 -12.47
CA TYR A 88 1.02 -22.43 -12.44
C TYR A 88 2.11 -21.96 -11.46
N LEU A 89 2.52 -20.69 -11.54
CA LEU A 89 3.55 -20.12 -10.67
C LEU A 89 3.12 -20.11 -9.19
N MET A 90 1.84 -19.80 -8.95
CA MET A 90 1.23 -19.81 -7.62
C MET A 90 0.84 -21.20 -7.12
N GLY A 91 1.02 -22.27 -7.90
CA GLY A 91 0.64 -23.63 -7.49
C GLY A 91 -0.87 -23.82 -7.29
N LEU A 92 -1.68 -23.23 -8.16
CA LEU A 92 -3.14 -23.22 -8.14
C LEU A 92 -3.73 -23.91 -9.37
N ASN A 93 -5.02 -24.24 -9.30
CA ASN A 93 -5.79 -24.61 -10.48
C ASN A 93 -6.33 -23.34 -11.18
N SER A 94 -6.01 -23.17 -12.48
CA SER A 94 -6.41 -21.99 -13.25
C SER A 94 -7.93 -21.83 -13.37
N ALA A 95 -8.68 -22.93 -13.56
CA ALA A 95 -10.13 -22.88 -13.68
C ALA A 95 -10.79 -22.46 -12.36
N ASP A 96 -10.28 -22.94 -11.22
CA ASP A 96 -10.76 -22.53 -9.90
C ASP A 96 -10.43 -21.05 -9.60
N LEU A 97 -9.24 -20.58 -10.01
CA LEU A 97 -8.86 -19.18 -9.90
C LEU A 97 -9.81 -18.27 -10.69
N LEU A 98 -10.01 -18.55 -11.99
CA LEU A 98 -10.91 -17.78 -12.85
C LEU A 98 -12.36 -17.81 -12.33
N LYS A 99 -12.83 -18.98 -11.88
CA LYS A 99 -14.15 -19.11 -11.27
C LYS A 99 -14.27 -18.30 -9.97
N GLY A 100 -13.24 -18.34 -9.11
CA GLY A 100 -13.22 -17.58 -7.86
C GLY A 100 -13.20 -16.06 -8.09
N LEU A 101 -12.54 -15.60 -9.16
CA LEU A 101 -12.54 -14.20 -9.58
C LEU A 101 -13.91 -13.76 -10.11
N CYS A 102 -14.50 -14.47 -11.08
CA CYS A 102 -15.77 -14.06 -11.69
C CYS A 102 -17.00 -14.33 -10.80
N HIS A 103 -16.95 -15.41 -10.00
CA HIS A 103 -18.07 -15.92 -9.21
C HIS A 103 -17.65 -16.27 -7.78
N PRO A 104 -17.16 -15.30 -6.99
CA PRO A 104 -16.82 -15.54 -5.59
C PRO A 104 -18.02 -16.00 -4.76
N ARG A 105 -17.74 -16.88 -3.80
CA ARG A 105 -18.66 -17.27 -2.73
C ARG A 105 -18.50 -16.29 -1.59
N VAL A 106 -19.54 -15.50 -1.34
CA VAL A 106 -19.55 -14.44 -0.32
C VAL A 106 -20.48 -14.85 0.81
N LYS A 107 -20.08 -14.60 2.06
CA LYS A 107 -20.92 -14.84 3.22
C LYS A 107 -21.94 -13.70 3.37
N VAL A 108 -23.23 -14.03 3.34
CA VAL A 108 -24.34 -13.10 3.55
C VAL A 108 -25.12 -13.58 4.76
N GLY A 109 -24.97 -12.89 5.90
CA GLY A 109 -25.47 -13.37 7.18
C GLY A 109 -24.78 -14.69 7.57
N ASN A 110 -25.55 -15.79 7.65
CA ASN A 110 -25.05 -17.12 8.00
C ASN A 110 -24.85 -18.05 6.79
N GLU A 111 -25.20 -17.62 5.57
CA GLU A 111 -25.13 -18.46 4.37
C GLU A 111 -24.04 -17.99 3.40
N TYR A 112 -23.55 -18.90 2.55
CA TYR A 112 -22.62 -18.58 1.47
C TYR A 112 -23.36 -18.57 0.14
N VAL A 113 -23.32 -17.43 -0.54
CA VAL A 113 -23.98 -17.22 -1.84
C VAL A 113 -22.91 -16.96 -2.90
N THR A 114 -23.06 -17.59 -4.06
CA THR A 114 -22.24 -17.29 -5.23
C THR A 114 -22.72 -15.99 -5.85
N LYS A 115 -21.84 -14.98 -5.95
CA LYS A 115 -22.15 -13.68 -6.52
C LYS A 115 -21.35 -13.48 -7.80
N GLY A 116 -22.02 -13.16 -8.91
CA GLY A 116 -21.34 -12.72 -10.13
C GLY A 116 -20.76 -11.31 -9.97
N GLN A 117 -19.55 -11.10 -10.48
CA GLN A 117 -18.88 -9.80 -10.50
C GLN A 117 -18.96 -9.15 -11.88
N SER A 118 -18.97 -7.81 -11.92
CA SER A 118 -18.73 -7.06 -13.16
C SER A 118 -17.25 -7.10 -13.56
N VAL A 119 -16.94 -6.76 -14.81
CA VAL A 119 -15.55 -6.73 -15.31
C VAL A 119 -14.66 -5.83 -14.45
N GLN A 120 -15.17 -4.66 -14.07
CA GLN A 120 -14.45 -3.72 -13.22
C GLN A 120 -14.19 -4.28 -11.81
N GLN A 121 -15.17 -4.99 -11.22
CA GLN A 121 -14.99 -5.63 -9.91
C GLN A 121 -13.94 -6.74 -9.95
N VAL A 122 -13.88 -7.50 -11.04
CA VAL A 122 -12.85 -8.53 -11.22
C VAL A 122 -11.45 -7.90 -11.31
N TYR A 123 -11.27 -6.86 -12.13
CA TYR A 123 -9.98 -6.16 -12.21
C TYR A 123 -9.54 -5.56 -10.88
N TYR A 124 -10.49 -4.98 -10.13
CA TYR A 124 -10.22 -4.49 -8.79
C TYR A 124 -9.77 -5.62 -7.86
N SER A 125 -10.50 -6.73 -7.86
CA SER A 125 -10.15 -7.92 -7.07
C SER A 125 -8.75 -8.45 -7.41
N ILE A 126 -8.35 -8.45 -8.68
CA ILE A 126 -7.03 -8.90 -9.11
C ILE A 126 -5.95 -7.95 -8.58
N GLY A 127 -6.15 -6.64 -8.69
CA GLY A 127 -5.25 -5.64 -8.13
C GLY A 127 -5.10 -5.76 -6.61
N ALA A 128 -6.21 -5.94 -5.88
CA ALA A 128 -6.20 -6.17 -4.44
C ALA A 128 -5.42 -7.43 -4.06
N LEU A 129 -5.66 -8.54 -4.77
CA LEU A 129 -4.93 -9.80 -4.55
C LEU A 129 -3.44 -9.67 -4.88
N ALA A 130 -3.08 -8.97 -5.96
CA ALA A 130 -1.69 -8.71 -6.33
C ALA A 130 -0.95 -7.92 -5.24
N LYS A 131 -1.56 -6.82 -4.75
CA LYS A 131 -1.04 -6.03 -3.64
C LYS A 131 -0.87 -6.88 -2.38
N ALA A 132 -1.89 -7.65 -2.00
CA ALA A 132 -1.84 -8.48 -0.80
C ALA A 132 -0.77 -9.58 -0.87
N VAL A 133 -0.58 -10.22 -2.03
CA VAL A 133 0.51 -11.19 -2.22
C VAL A 133 1.87 -10.50 -2.07
N TYR A 134 2.07 -9.35 -2.72
CA TYR A 134 3.32 -8.61 -2.64
C TYR A 134 3.63 -8.13 -1.22
N GLU A 135 2.65 -7.51 -0.55
CA GLU A 135 2.78 -7.00 0.82
C GLU A 135 3.09 -8.13 1.81
N LYS A 136 2.31 -9.21 1.80
CA LYS A 136 2.55 -10.35 2.69
C LYS A 136 3.90 -11.01 2.42
N MET A 137 4.30 -11.13 1.15
CA MET A 137 5.62 -11.64 0.77
C MET A 137 6.74 -10.73 1.28
N PHE A 138 6.61 -9.42 1.11
CA PHE A 138 7.58 -8.44 1.60
C PHE A 138 7.70 -8.46 3.13
N ASN A 139 6.57 -8.43 3.84
CA ASN A 139 6.54 -8.53 5.31
C ASN A 139 7.17 -9.85 5.80
N TRP A 140 6.89 -10.96 5.11
CA TRP A 140 7.53 -12.25 5.40
C TRP A 140 9.04 -12.20 5.17
N MET A 141 9.52 -11.58 4.08
CA MET A 141 10.95 -11.39 3.83
C MET A 141 11.61 -10.58 4.95
N VAL A 142 10.99 -9.47 5.39
CA VAL A 142 11.50 -8.66 6.52
C VAL A 142 11.62 -9.51 7.79
N VAL A 143 10.61 -10.33 8.11
CA VAL A 143 10.68 -11.25 9.26
C VAL A 143 11.79 -12.28 9.07
N ARG A 144 11.95 -12.87 7.89
CA ARG A 144 13.03 -13.84 7.61
C ARG A 144 14.42 -13.22 7.72
N ILE A 145 14.59 -11.99 7.26
CA ILE A 145 15.85 -11.22 7.38
C ILE A 145 16.13 -10.92 8.85
N ASN A 146 15.15 -10.40 9.59
CA ASN A 146 15.30 -10.10 11.02
C ASN A 146 15.68 -11.35 11.81
N ASN A 147 15.05 -12.51 11.54
CA ASN A 147 15.41 -13.77 12.19
C ASN A 147 16.83 -14.23 11.86
N SER A 148 17.35 -13.89 10.68
CA SER A 148 18.71 -14.25 10.25
C SER A 148 19.76 -13.30 10.85
N LEU A 149 19.38 -12.06 11.15
CA LEU A 149 20.22 -11.05 11.82
C LEU A 149 20.12 -11.09 13.35
N ASP A 150 19.13 -11.80 13.89
CA ASP A 150 18.93 -11.92 15.34
C ASP A 150 20.04 -12.78 15.97
N THR A 151 20.50 -12.35 17.16
CA THR A 151 21.58 -13.03 17.89
C THR A 151 21.16 -13.25 19.32
N LYS A 152 21.49 -14.41 19.90
CA LYS A 152 21.14 -14.76 21.29
C LYS A 152 21.82 -13.91 22.37
N GLN A 153 22.76 -13.03 22.02
CA GLN A 153 23.46 -12.20 22.99
C GLN A 153 22.55 -11.06 23.48
N PRO A 154 22.48 -10.80 24.80
CA PRO A 154 21.69 -9.70 25.33
C PRO A 154 22.27 -8.36 24.86
N ARG A 155 21.41 -7.45 24.41
CA ARG A 155 21.77 -6.11 23.94
C ARG A 155 21.16 -5.08 24.91
N GLN A 156 21.97 -4.12 25.36
CA GLN A 156 21.52 -3.05 26.27
C GLN A 156 21.18 -1.74 25.54
N TYR A 157 21.81 -1.49 24.39
CA TYR A 157 21.68 -0.26 23.62
C TYR A 157 21.50 -0.60 22.14
N PHE A 158 20.84 0.29 21.39
CA PHE A 158 20.73 0.21 19.94
C PHE A 158 20.77 1.61 19.32
N ILE A 159 21.12 1.67 18.04
CA ILE A 159 21.00 2.87 17.21
C ILE A 159 19.89 2.58 16.21
N GLY A 160 18.86 3.42 16.19
CA GLY A 160 17.81 3.38 15.18
C GLY A 160 18.16 4.32 14.04
N VAL A 161 18.11 3.82 12.80
CA VAL A 161 18.23 4.64 11.60
C VAL A 161 16.85 4.64 10.93
N LEU A 162 16.28 5.84 10.77
CA LEU A 162 15.02 6.03 10.08
C LEU A 162 15.31 6.45 8.64
N ASP A 163 14.87 5.64 7.69
CA ASP A 163 14.93 5.92 6.25
C ASP A 163 13.50 5.86 5.69
N ILE A 164 12.98 7.01 5.30
CA ILE A 164 11.63 7.18 4.74
C ILE A 164 11.70 8.15 3.56
N ALA A 165 10.74 8.05 2.64
CA ALA A 165 10.57 9.04 1.60
C ALA A 165 10.31 10.43 2.21
N GLY A 166 10.85 11.47 1.56
CA GLY A 166 10.60 12.86 1.94
C GLY A 166 9.16 13.29 1.65
N PHE A 167 8.84 14.52 2.05
CA PHE A 167 7.53 15.12 1.79
C PHE A 167 7.25 15.24 0.28
N GLU A 168 6.10 14.76 -0.18
CA GLU A 168 5.70 14.72 -1.59
C GLU A 168 4.59 15.73 -1.91
N ILE A 169 4.81 16.52 -2.98
CA ILE A 169 3.80 17.43 -3.52
C ILE A 169 3.72 17.21 -5.03
N PHE A 170 2.68 16.50 -5.47
CA PHE A 170 2.41 16.23 -6.88
C PHE A 170 1.18 17.00 -7.37
N ASP A 171 0.94 16.96 -8.68
CA ASP A 171 -0.30 17.47 -9.27
C ASP A 171 -1.52 16.59 -8.90
N PHE A 172 -1.30 15.34 -8.51
CA PHE A 172 -2.30 14.42 -8.02
C PHE A 172 -1.80 13.75 -6.73
N ASN A 173 -2.37 14.14 -5.59
CA ASN A 173 -2.04 13.55 -4.28
C ASN A 173 -3.23 12.72 -3.81
N SER A 174 -3.01 11.43 -3.55
CA SER A 174 -4.05 10.53 -3.05
C SER A 174 -3.77 10.10 -1.61
N PHE A 175 -4.38 9.01 -1.16
CA PHE A 175 -4.28 8.51 0.20
C PHE A 175 -2.84 8.18 0.59
N GLU A 176 -2.06 7.63 -0.34
CA GLU A 176 -0.66 7.26 -0.15
C GLU A 176 0.20 8.49 0.17
N GLN A 177 0.03 9.58 -0.59
CA GLN A 177 0.70 10.85 -0.29
C GLN A 177 0.30 11.42 1.07
N LEU A 178 -0.97 11.29 1.49
CA LEU A 178 -1.38 11.71 2.83
C LEU A 178 -0.60 10.96 3.90
N CYS A 179 -0.45 9.63 3.78
CA CYS A 179 0.30 8.82 4.73
C CYS A 179 1.79 9.20 4.78
N ILE A 180 2.42 9.43 3.62
CA ILE A 180 3.83 9.85 3.52
C ILE A 180 4.02 11.24 4.15
N ASN A 181 3.19 12.20 3.76
CA ASN A 181 3.27 13.57 4.25
C ASN A 181 2.95 13.67 5.74
N PHE A 182 2.00 12.89 6.24
CA PHE A 182 1.71 12.79 7.66
C PHE A 182 2.91 12.25 8.46
N THR A 183 3.59 11.23 7.95
CA THR A 183 4.82 10.71 8.57
C THR A 183 5.91 11.78 8.62
N ASN A 184 6.10 12.52 7.52
CA ASN A 184 7.05 13.64 7.48
C ASN A 184 6.66 14.79 8.41
N GLU A 185 5.38 15.11 8.56
CA GLU A 185 4.88 16.11 9.52
C GLU A 185 5.27 15.72 10.96
N LYS A 186 5.09 14.45 11.33
CA LYS A 186 5.50 13.94 12.65
C LYS A 186 7.00 13.92 12.82
N LEU A 187 7.76 13.56 11.78
CA LEU A 187 9.21 13.58 11.81
C LEU A 187 9.74 15.00 12.01
N GLN A 188 9.15 15.99 11.33
CA GLN A 188 9.50 17.39 11.52
C GLN A 188 9.13 17.89 12.93
N GLN A 189 7.97 17.50 13.47
CA GLN A 189 7.61 17.82 14.86
C GLN A 189 8.59 17.21 15.85
N PHE A 190 8.99 15.95 15.63
CA PHE A 190 10.00 15.28 16.45
C PHE A 190 11.35 16.01 16.38
N PHE A 191 11.79 16.42 15.19
CA PHE A 191 13.00 17.22 15.00
C PHE A 191 12.90 18.55 15.75
N ASN A 192 11.80 19.29 15.59
CA ASN A 192 11.59 20.56 16.27
C ASN A 192 11.61 20.37 17.80
N HIS A 193 10.95 19.34 18.32
CA HIS A 193 10.95 19.07 19.75
C HIS A 193 12.34 18.66 20.26
N HIS A 194 13.06 17.81 19.54
CA HIS A 194 14.36 17.30 19.99
C HIS A 194 15.47 18.36 19.89
N MET A 195 15.58 19.04 18.75
CA MET A 195 16.65 20.02 18.53
C MET A 195 16.44 21.31 19.33
N PHE A 196 15.18 21.70 19.56
CA PHE A 196 14.92 22.97 20.23
C PHE A 196 14.49 22.82 21.69
N VAL A 197 13.59 21.90 22.03
CA VAL A 197 13.07 21.81 23.40
C VAL A 197 14.03 21.03 24.29
N LEU A 198 14.38 19.81 23.89
CA LEU A 198 15.24 18.93 24.69
C LEU A 198 16.67 19.48 24.83
N GLU A 199 17.21 20.11 23.78
CA GLU A 199 18.53 20.72 23.85
C GLU A 199 18.58 21.91 24.83
N GLN A 200 17.54 22.77 24.81
CA GLN A 200 17.41 23.87 25.78
C GLN A 200 17.16 23.37 27.21
N GLU A 201 16.44 22.25 27.38
CA GLU A 201 16.29 21.60 28.68
C GLU A 201 17.62 21.05 29.23
N GLU A 202 18.48 20.49 28.37
CA GLU A 202 19.81 20.04 28.77
C GLU A 202 20.72 21.22 29.13
N TYR A 203 20.68 22.34 28.38
CA TYR A 203 21.41 23.56 28.75
C TYR A 203 21.01 24.06 30.14
N LYS A 204 19.70 24.07 30.43
CA LYS A 204 19.18 24.45 31.75
C LYS A 204 19.67 23.50 32.84
N LYS A 205 19.71 22.20 32.57
CA LYS A 205 20.16 21.16 33.51
C LYS A 205 21.66 21.23 33.79
N GLU A 206 22.46 21.55 32.78
CA GLU A 206 23.91 21.77 32.89
C GLU A 206 24.26 23.17 33.45
N GLY A 207 23.27 24.04 33.66
CA GLY A 207 23.46 25.38 34.20
C GLY A 207 24.10 26.36 33.22
N ILE A 208 23.96 26.10 31.92
CA ILE A 208 24.45 26.98 30.85
C ILE A 208 23.49 28.16 30.72
N GLU A 209 24.03 29.39 30.75
CA GLU A 209 23.24 30.60 30.55
C GLU A 209 22.80 30.70 29.08
N TRP A 210 21.53 30.39 28.84
CA TRP A 210 20.92 30.36 27.51
C TRP A 210 19.56 31.07 27.54
N GLU A 211 19.32 31.96 26.59
CA GLU A 211 18.04 32.64 26.44
C GLU A 211 17.04 31.70 25.75
N PHE A 212 15.89 31.45 26.40
CA PHE A 212 14.89 30.54 25.84
C PHE A 212 14.30 31.12 24.55
N ILE A 213 14.46 30.39 23.44
CA ILE A 213 13.89 30.75 22.15
C ILE A 213 12.70 29.84 21.89
N ASP A 214 11.52 30.45 21.74
CA ASP A 214 10.32 29.78 21.26
C ASP A 214 10.32 29.76 19.73
N PHE A 215 10.42 28.56 19.16
CA PHE A 215 10.53 28.38 17.72
C PHE A 215 9.17 28.38 17.01
N GLY A 216 8.05 28.46 17.72
CA GLY A 216 6.72 28.76 17.17
C GLY A 216 6.16 27.81 16.10
N MET A 217 6.90 26.76 15.71
CA MET A 217 6.49 25.76 14.73
C MET A 217 5.87 24.56 15.43
N ASP A 218 4.73 24.79 16.07
CA ASP A 218 3.93 23.70 16.60
C ASP A 218 3.10 23.06 15.48
N LEU A 219 3.59 21.93 14.98
CA LEU A 219 2.91 21.13 13.96
C LEU A 219 1.81 20.26 14.56
N GLN A 220 1.64 20.28 15.89
CA GLN A 220 0.66 19.44 16.59
C GLN A 220 -0.76 19.69 16.08
N ALA A 221 -1.11 20.91 15.68
CA ALA A 221 -2.44 21.20 15.12
C ALA A 221 -2.74 20.44 13.81
N CYS A 222 -1.75 20.29 12.92
CA CYS A 222 -1.89 19.51 11.69
C CYS A 222 -1.90 18.01 11.98
N ILE A 223 -1.01 17.56 12.86
CA ILE A 223 -0.94 16.15 13.29
C ILE A 223 -2.26 15.73 13.94
N ASP A 224 -2.79 16.53 14.86
CA ASP A 224 -4.04 16.26 15.56
C ASP A 224 -5.24 16.21 14.61
N LEU A 225 -5.28 17.12 13.62
CA LEU A 225 -6.30 17.11 12.58
C LEU A 225 -6.33 15.76 11.81
N ILE A 226 -5.18 15.10 11.66
CA ILE A 226 -5.07 13.83 10.93
C ILE A 226 -5.37 12.63 11.84
N GLU A 227 -4.74 12.54 13.02
CA GLU A 227 -4.71 11.30 13.83
C GLU A 227 -5.66 11.26 15.03
N LYS A 228 -6.12 12.40 15.55
CA LYS A 228 -6.97 12.40 16.75
C LYS A 228 -8.36 11.84 16.44
N PRO A 229 -9.12 11.43 17.48
CA PRO A 229 -10.54 11.14 17.32
C PRO A 229 -11.25 12.30 16.61
N MET A 230 -12.17 11.98 15.69
CA MET A 230 -12.82 12.95 14.81
C MET A 230 -11.88 13.66 13.82
N GLY A 231 -10.61 13.26 13.72
CA GLY A 231 -9.68 13.66 12.68
C GLY A 231 -9.89 12.88 11.38
N ILE A 232 -9.07 13.18 10.37
CA ILE A 232 -9.23 12.65 9.01
C ILE A 232 -9.21 11.11 8.99
N MET A 233 -8.26 10.47 9.67
CA MET A 233 -8.13 9.01 9.69
C MET A 233 -9.32 8.36 10.39
N SER A 234 -9.76 8.92 11.52
CA SER A 234 -10.93 8.43 12.27
C SER A 234 -12.21 8.52 11.44
N ILE A 235 -12.44 9.64 10.75
CA ILE A 235 -13.63 9.80 9.88
C ILE A 235 -13.56 8.82 8.69
N LEU A 236 -12.37 8.58 8.14
CA LEU A 236 -12.17 7.62 7.04
C LEU A 236 -12.49 6.19 7.49
N GLU A 237 -11.98 5.76 8.64
CA GLU A 237 -12.25 4.44 9.22
C GLU A 237 -13.75 4.24 9.48
N GLU A 238 -14.42 5.23 10.08
CA GLU A 238 -15.86 5.17 10.32
C GLU A 238 -16.65 5.01 9.02
N GLU A 239 -16.36 5.82 8.00
CA GLU A 239 -17.02 5.71 6.69
C GLU A 239 -16.74 4.36 6.02
N CYS A 240 -15.60 3.73 6.29
CA CYS A 240 -15.32 2.39 5.77
C CYS A 240 -16.27 1.32 6.34
N MET A 241 -16.80 1.51 7.54
CA MET A 241 -17.72 0.58 8.19
C MET A 241 -19.15 0.65 7.63
N PHE A 242 -19.53 1.76 6.98
CA PHE A 242 -20.90 1.95 6.47
C PHE A 242 -21.04 1.42 5.03
N PRO A 243 -21.94 0.44 4.77
CA PRO A 243 -22.07 -0.18 3.44
C PRO A 243 -22.51 0.78 2.31
N LYS A 244 -23.11 1.92 2.64
CA LYS A 244 -23.60 2.93 1.70
C LYS A 244 -22.76 4.20 1.67
N ALA A 245 -21.65 4.25 2.41
CA ALA A 245 -20.73 5.37 2.34
C ALA A 245 -20.02 5.39 0.97
N SER A 246 -19.69 6.60 0.52
CA SER A 246 -18.91 6.87 -0.68
C SER A 246 -17.86 7.93 -0.37
N ASP A 247 -16.87 8.11 -1.23
CA ASP A 247 -15.86 9.15 -1.02
C ASP A 247 -16.51 10.55 -0.88
N MET A 248 -17.68 10.76 -1.49
CA MET A 248 -18.44 12.02 -1.36
C MET A 248 -19.13 12.17 0.00
N THR A 249 -19.56 11.09 0.66
CA THR A 249 -20.08 11.18 2.04
C THR A 249 -18.94 11.41 3.03
N PHE A 250 -17.78 10.79 2.79
CA PHE A 250 -16.53 11.08 3.49
C PHE A 250 -16.15 12.57 3.37
N LYS A 251 -16.16 13.13 2.15
CA LYS A 251 -15.94 14.57 1.93
C LYS A 251 -16.87 15.44 2.76
N ALA A 252 -18.18 15.14 2.72
CA ALA A 252 -19.17 15.93 3.43
C ALA A 252 -18.87 15.95 4.93
N LYS A 253 -18.55 14.79 5.53
CA LYS A 253 -18.16 14.70 6.94
C LYS A 253 -16.89 15.48 7.26
N LEU A 254 -15.85 15.41 6.41
CA LEU A 254 -14.63 16.21 6.61
C LEU A 254 -14.95 17.71 6.65
N TYR A 255 -15.77 18.18 5.72
CA TYR A 255 -16.16 19.58 5.63
C TYR A 255 -16.98 20.01 6.86
N ASP A 256 -17.97 19.22 7.28
CA ASP A 256 -18.81 19.54 8.43
C ASP A 256 -18.01 19.59 9.75
N ASN A 257 -16.98 18.74 9.88
CA ASN A 257 -16.15 18.66 11.08
C ASN A 257 -15.02 19.70 11.12
N HIS A 258 -14.43 20.07 9.98
CA HIS A 258 -13.18 20.85 9.98
C HIS A 258 -13.23 22.19 9.25
N LEU A 259 -14.11 22.38 8.25
CA LEU A 259 -14.10 23.62 7.48
C LEU A 259 -14.50 24.81 8.37
N GLY A 260 -13.61 25.81 8.46
CA GLY A 260 -13.80 26.99 9.30
C GLY A 260 -13.58 26.75 10.81
N LYS A 261 -13.25 25.52 11.21
CA LYS A 261 -12.96 25.13 12.61
C LYS A 261 -11.48 24.77 12.81
N SER A 262 -10.85 24.14 11.82
CA SER A 262 -9.45 23.73 11.86
C SER A 262 -8.63 24.61 10.91
N ALA A 263 -7.63 25.32 11.42
CA ALA A 263 -6.83 26.27 10.64
C ALA A 263 -6.07 25.61 9.48
N ASN A 264 -5.62 24.36 9.66
CA ASN A 264 -4.89 23.60 8.65
C ASN A 264 -5.80 22.99 7.57
N PHE A 265 -7.13 23.03 7.70
CA PHE A 265 -8.07 22.43 6.75
C PHE A 265 -8.69 23.48 5.82
N GLY A 266 -8.55 23.29 4.51
CA GLY A 266 -8.96 24.26 3.50
C GLY A 266 -9.75 23.66 2.34
N LYS A 267 -10.35 24.55 1.53
CA LYS A 267 -10.89 24.20 0.22
C LYS A 267 -9.75 24.21 -0.82
N PRO A 268 -9.76 23.28 -1.78
CA PRO A 268 -8.76 23.22 -2.84
C PRO A 268 -8.82 24.44 -3.73
N ARG A 269 -7.66 24.81 -4.28
CA ARG A 269 -7.57 25.84 -5.31
C ARG A 269 -8.07 25.27 -6.63
N ASN A 270 -9.16 25.82 -7.16
CA ASN A 270 -9.67 25.45 -8.48
C ASN A 270 -8.70 25.95 -9.57
N VAL A 271 -7.81 25.09 -10.04
CA VAL A 271 -6.90 25.39 -11.15
C VAL A 271 -7.36 24.65 -12.39
N LYS A 272 -7.69 25.41 -13.44
CA LYS A 272 -8.14 24.84 -14.72
C LYS A 272 -7.03 23.97 -15.32
N GLY A 273 -7.34 22.72 -15.62
CA GLY A 273 -6.39 21.77 -16.22
C GLY A 273 -5.61 20.91 -15.23
N LYS A 274 -5.78 21.10 -13.92
CA LYS A 274 -5.26 20.17 -12.89
C LYS A 274 -6.28 19.08 -12.57
N ALA A 275 -5.77 17.96 -12.04
CA ALA A 275 -6.62 16.90 -11.53
C ALA A 275 -7.55 17.42 -10.41
N GLU A 276 -8.74 16.83 -10.30
CA GLU A 276 -9.71 17.23 -9.29
C GLU A 276 -9.13 17.03 -7.88
N ALA A 277 -9.26 18.03 -7.02
CA ALA A 277 -8.94 17.94 -5.60
C ALA A 277 -10.20 18.21 -4.78
N HIS A 278 -10.27 17.60 -3.58
CA HIS A 278 -11.48 17.61 -2.76
C HIS A 278 -11.32 18.36 -1.45
N PHE A 279 -10.10 18.44 -0.91
CA PHE A 279 -9.73 19.27 0.25
C PHE A 279 -8.25 19.63 0.18
N SER A 280 -7.82 20.61 0.98
CA SER A 280 -6.41 20.95 1.14
C SER A 280 -5.99 20.87 2.60
N LEU A 281 -4.73 20.49 2.82
CA LEU A 281 -4.08 20.65 4.12
C LEU A 281 -2.90 21.60 4.01
N THR A 282 -2.78 22.48 5.00
CA THR A 282 -1.58 23.30 5.20
C THR A 282 -0.63 22.55 6.12
N HIS A 283 0.39 21.95 5.51
CA HIS A 283 1.51 21.28 6.17
C HIS A 283 2.67 22.25 6.42
N TYR A 284 3.67 21.84 7.21
CA TYR A 284 4.89 22.64 7.40
C TYR A 284 5.62 22.95 6.08
N ALA A 285 5.60 22.02 5.12
CA ALA A 285 6.29 22.16 3.83
C ALA A 285 5.47 22.96 2.79
N GLY A 286 4.18 23.14 3.01
CA GLY A 286 3.29 23.86 2.10
C GLY A 286 1.85 23.32 2.09
N THR A 287 1.01 23.93 1.25
CA THR A 287 -0.37 23.47 1.05
C THR A 287 -0.43 22.36 0.02
N VAL A 288 -1.02 21.22 0.38
CA VAL A 288 -1.22 20.06 -0.49
C VAL A 288 -2.70 19.88 -0.77
N ASP A 289 -3.06 19.72 -2.04
CA ASP A 289 -4.42 19.47 -2.52
C ASP A 289 -4.60 17.95 -2.73
N TYR A 290 -5.55 17.35 -2.00
CA TYR A 290 -5.78 15.90 -1.98
C TYR A 290 -7.03 15.50 -2.77
N ASN A 291 -6.91 14.43 -3.56
CA ASN A 291 -8.02 13.76 -4.23
C ASN A 291 -8.45 12.53 -3.41
N ILE A 292 -9.72 12.49 -2.98
CA ILE A 292 -10.27 11.44 -2.12
C ILE A 292 -10.85 10.23 -2.87
N LEU A 293 -10.86 10.26 -4.21
CA LEU A 293 -11.49 9.19 -4.98
C LEU A 293 -10.76 7.87 -4.74
N GLY A 294 -11.53 6.83 -4.43
CA GLY A 294 -11.04 5.51 -4.08
C GLY A 294 -10.49 5.40 -2.66
N TRP A 295 -10.54 6.43 -1.81
CA TRP A 295 -9.97 6.34 -0.45
C TRP A 295 -10.68 5.30 0.41
N LEU A 296 -12.01 5.26 0.38
CA LEU A 296 -12.74 4.23 1.12
C LEU A 296 -12.41 2.83 0.62
N GLU A 297 -12.16 2.68 -0.67
CA GLU A 297 -11.81 1.39 -1.27
C GLU A 297 -10.40 0.96 -0.89
N LYS A 298 -9.43 1.88 -1.03
CA LYS A 298 -8.03 1.71 -0.64
C LYS A 298 -7.90 1.36 0.84
N ASN A 299 -8.70 1.99 1.71
CA ASN A 299 -8.65 1.75 3.14
C ASN A 299 -9.38 0.46 3.57
N LYS A 300 -10.42 0.04 2.83
CA LYS A 300 -11.09 -1.26 3.07
C LYS A 300 -10.25 -2.45 2.59
N ASP A 301 -9.52 -2.24 1.50
CA ASP A 301 -8.76 -3.24 0.72
C ASP A 301 -9.40 -4.64 0.70
N PRO A 302 -10.67 -4.76 0.28
CA PRO A 302 -11.42 -6.01 0.47
C PRO A 302 -10.84 -7.12 -0.41
N LEU A 303 -10.38 -8.20 0.22
CA LEU A 303 -9.88 -9.36 -0.48
C LEU A 303 -11.00 -10.31 -0.90
N ASN A 304 -10.83 -10.94 -2.05
CA ASN A 304 -11.71 -12.00 -2.50
C ASN A 304 -11.42 -13.29 -1.71
N GLU A 305 -12.20 -13.51 -0.66
CA GLU A 305 -12.10 -14.66 0.25
C GLU A 305 -12.13 -16.03 -0.46
N THR A 306 -12.79 -16.12 -1.62
CA THR A 306 -12.79 -17.37 -2.40
C THR A 306 -11.40 -17.68 -2.95
N VAL A 307 -10.72 -16.67 -3.49
CA VAL A 307 -9.37 -16.82 -4.02
C VAL A 307 -8.33 -16.93 -2.89
N VAL A 308 -8.51 -16.20 -1.79
CA VAL A 308 -7.70 -16.38 -0.57
C VAL A 308 -7.76 -17.83 -0.07
N GLY A 309 -8.94 -18.45 -0.08
CA GLY A 309 -9.10 -19.87 0.24
C GLY A 309 -8.36 -20.83 -0.71
N LEU A 310 -8.10 -20.42 -1.95
CA LEU A 310 -7.22 -21.16 -2.88
C LEU A 310 -5.75 -20.97 -2.50
N TYR A 311 -5.33 -19.75 -2.16
CA TYR A 311 -3.96 -19.45 -1.73
C TYR A 311 -3.56 -20.25 -0.50
N GLN A 312 -4.46 -20.36 0.48
CA GLN A 312 -4.29 -21.18 1.69
C GLN A 312 -4.02 -22.66 1.41
N LYS A 313 -4.46 -23.15 0.24
CA LYS A 313 -4.31 -24.56 -0.19
C LYS A 313 -3.32 -24.71 -1.35
N SER A 314 -2.55 -23.66 -1.63
CA SER A 314 -1.58 -23.65 -2.71
C SER A 314 -0.53 -24.76 -2.54
N ALA A 315 -0.14 -25.37 -3.66
CA ALA A 315 1.01 -26.27 -3.69
C ALA A 315 2.35 -25.52 -3.51
N LEU A 316 2.38 -24.21 -3.75
CA LEU A 316 3.51 -23.35 -3.43
C LEU A 316 3.48 -23.04 -1.93
N LYS A 317 4.32 -23.73 -1.17
CA LYS A 317 4.38 -23.63 0.31
C LYS A 317 4.48 -22.19 0.81
N LEU A 318 5.27 -21.34 0.12
CA LEU A 318 5.39 -19.92 0.48
C LEU A 318 4.03 -19.23 0.42
N LEU A 319 3.29 -19.34 -0.69
CA LEU A 319 1.97 -18.72 -0.82
C LEU A 319 0.98 -19.21 0.25
N ALA A 320 0.93 -20.52 0.48
CA ALA A 320 0.08 -21.09 1.52
C ALA A 320 0.43 -20.54 2.92
N HIS A 321 1.71 -20.37 3.21
CA HIS A 321 2.19 -19.78 4.46
C HIS A 321 1.80 -18.31 4.61
N LEU A 322 1.91 -17.50 3.54
CA LEU A 322 1.55 -16.08 3.57
C LEU A 322 0.07 -15.82 3.92
N PHE A 323 -0.80 -16.78 3.59
CA PHE A 323 -2.25 -16.69 3.79
C PHE A 323 -2.80 -17.64 4.86
N SER A 324 -1.94 -18.34 5.62
CA SER A 324 -2.37 -19.30 6.65
C SER A 324 -2.97 -18.64 7.89
N ASN A 325 -2.75 -17.33 8.08
CA ASN A 325 -3.18 -16.55 9.23
C ASN A 325 -4.09 -15.40 8.80
#